data_AF-A0A0U5GNB1-F1
#
_entry.id   AF-A0A0U5GNB1-F1
#
_cell.length_a   1.000
_cell.length_b   1.000
_cell.length_c   1.000
_cell.angle_alpha   90.00
_cell.angle_beta   90.00
_cell.angle_gamma   90.00
#
_symmetry.space_group_name_H-M   'P 1'
#
loop_
_entity.id
_entity.type
_entity.pdbx_description
1 polymer ?
#
loop_
_entity_poly.entity_id
_entity_poly.type
_entity_poly.pdbx_seq_one_letter_code
_entity_poly.pdbx_strand_id
1 'polypeptide(L)'
;MSSMSFFDNDQTKKALKNYMAFLKSLEIQDTFEKRLRDDLLQLLNIMHNASDEWERNTPYNIKDISNLFITQLTENDELKKKVHLTYALAIRFLIEFYLTTDVTFSDIYLKMKDNAYEFIDKINSPDAKWHLRFAFNGMSLEITKNVFSHEGFKVFQDYTAAKNSAEQLKNDWLKFIKEKEEAVKKLEKTLIEQKHSYQFVALNQGFQSLLEQKKSQLSLSRFMLIFLGLILPTTIFLEMFFFLRSEQEVQYQISLIKFIPVLSLTLILVYYFRIALQNCQSIKAQILQIEFRMTLCGFIQSYADYSAGIKSKNPNSLSKFEDVIFSNIMTSEDKIPSTFDGIEQISNLITSIRGGRDSSKN
;
A
#
# COMPACT_ATOMS: atom_id res chain seq x y z
N MET A 1 -18.59 29.13 -25.06
CA MET A 1 -19.49 30.26 -25.36
C MET A 1 -20.22 30.60 -24.07
N SER A 2 -20.04 31.82 -23.57
CA SER A 2 -20.61 32.27 -22.28
C SER A 2 -22.13 32.19 -22.32
N SER A 3 -22.74 31.25 -21.59
CA SER A 3 -24.19 31.13 -21.48
C SER A 3 -24.71 32.30 -20.64
N MET A 4 -25.21 33.34 -21.30
CA MET A 4 -26.08 34.30 -20.64
C MET A 4 -27.35 33.54 -20.24
N SER A 5 -27.55 33.36 -18.93
CA SER A 5 -28.75 32.76 -18.36
C SER A 5 -29.96 33.65 -18.63
N PHE A 6 -30.96 33.16 -19.34
CA PHE A 6 -32.12 33.95 -19.76
C PHE A 6 -33.14 34.20 -18.64
N PHE A 7 -33.62 33.15 -17.97
CA PHE A 7 -34.59 33.23 -16.88
C PHE A 7 -33.96 33.70 -15.57
N ASP A 8 -32.68 33.39 -15.34
CA ASP A 8 -31.98 33.79 -14.12
C ASP A 8 -31.56 35.27 -14.12
N ASN A 9 -31.61 35.94 -15.28
CA ASN A 9 -31.30 37.36 -15.43
C ASN A 9 -32.31 38.27 -14.69
N ASP A 10 -31.80 39.23 -13.93
CA ASP A 10 -32.57 40.26 -13.22
C ASP A 10 -33.55 41.02 -14.12
N GLN A 11 -33.18 41.27 -15.38
CA GLN A 11 -34.06 41.93 -16.35
C GLN A 11 -35.31 41.09 -16.64
N THR A 12 -35.13 39.79 -16.88
CA THR A 12 -36.22 38.84 -17.16
C THR A 12 -37.12 38.68 -15.95
N LYS A 13 -36.53 38.50 -14.75
CA LYS A 13 -37.28 38.41 -13.49
C LYS A 13 -38.14 39.65 -13.24
N LYS A 14 -37.58 40.84 -13.49
CA LYS A 14 -38.31 42.10 -13.34
C LYS A 14 -39.42 42.25 -14.40
N ALA A 15 -39.17 41.86 -15.65
CA ALA A 15 -40.16 41.88 -16.71
C ALA A 15 -41.36 40.97 -16.41
N LEU A 16 -41.10 39.73 -15.99
CA LEU A 16 -42.13 38.77 -15.56
C LEU A 16 -42.99 39.34 -14.43
N LYS A 17 -42.35 39.89 -13.38
CA LYS A 17 -43.06 40.47 -12.23
C LYS A 17 -43.96 41.65 -12.62
N ASN A 18 -43.45 42.54 -13.47
CA ASN A 18 -44.22 43.70 -13.93
C ASN A 18 -45.40 43.29 -14.81
N TYR A 19 -45.20 42.31 -15.70
CA TYR A 19 -46.27 41.82 -16.57
C TYR A 19 -47.36 41.08 -15.77
N MET A 20 -46.98 40.29 -14.76
CA MET A 20 -47.94 39.67 -13.83
C MET A 20 -48.78 40.71 -13.08
N ALA A 21 -48.19 41.84 -12.68
CA ALA A 21 -48.93 42.93 -12.04
C ALA A 21 -49.93 43.58 -13.03
N PHE A 22 -49.51 43.78 -14.29
CA PHE A 22 -50.39 44.25 -15.35
C PHE A 22 -51.57 43.30 -15.59
N LEU A 23 -51.34 41.99 -15.72
CA LEU A 23 -52.40 41.01 -15.93
C LEU A 23 -53.45 41.02 -14.80
N LYS A 24 -53.02 41.24 -13.54
CA LYS A 24 -53.94 41.35 -12.39
C LYS A 24 -54.80 42.62 -12.41
N SER A 25 -54.33 43.69 -13.07
CA SER A 25 -55.06 44.96 -13.17
C SER A 25 -56.13 44.97 -14.28
N LEU A 26 -56.15 43.96 -15.16
CA LEU A 26 -57.11 43.87 -16.25
C LEU A 26 -58.49 43.43 -15.74
N GLU A 27 -59.50 44.28 -15.96
CA GLU A 27 -60.90 43.93 -15.78
C GLU A 27 -61.42 43.16 -16.99
N ILE A 28 -61.63 41.85 -16.82
CA ILE A 28 -62.07 40.95 -17.89
C ILE A 28 -63.44 40.38 -17.52
N GLN A 29 -64.43 40.61 -18.40
CA GLN A 29 -65.79 40.09 -18.26
C GLN A 29 -65.98 38.74 -18.98
N ASP A 30 -65.23 38.48 -20.05
CA ASP A 30 -65.34 37.23 -20.81
C ASP A 30 -64.73 36.03 -20.04
N THR A 31 -65.44 34.91 -20.05
CA THR A 31 -65.06 33.70 -19.32
C THR A 31 -63.82 33.00 -19.89
N PHE A 32 -63.64 33.06 -21.21
CA PHE A 32 -62.49 32.46 -21.89
C PHE A 32 -61.23 33.30 -21.61
N GLU A 33 -61.31 34.61 -21.79
CA GLU A 33 -60.20 35.54 -21.51
C GLU A 33 -59.78 35.47 -20.03
N LYS A 34 -60.72 35.26 -19.11
CA LYS A 34 -60.42 35.05 -17.69
C LYS A 34 -59.62 33.77 -17.44
N ARG A 35 -60.03 32.64 -18.03
CA ARG A 35 -59.30 31.36 -17.92
C ARG A 35 -57.90 31.47 -18.50
N LEU A 36 -57.75 32.07 -19.69
CA LEU A 36 -56.46 32.26 -20.35
C LEU A 36 -55.52 33.13 -19.51
N ARG A 37 -56.02 34.23 -18.96
CA ARG A 37 -55.24 35.09 -18.06
C ARG A 37 -54.80 34.33 -16.80
N ASP A 38 -55.68 33.56 -16.19
CA ASP A 38 -55.38 32.83 -14.95
C ASP A 38 -54.32 31.74 -15.19
N ASP A 39 -54.42 31.00 -16.29
CA ASP A 39 -53.39 30.04 -16.72
C ASP A 39 -52.05 30.73 -16.99
N LEU A 40 -52.06 31.87 -17.71
CA LEU A 40 -50.86 32.65 -17.99
C LEU A 40 -50.19 33.15 -16.70
N LEU A 41 -50.97 33.71 -15.78
CA LEU A 41 -50.48 34.20 -14.50
C LEU A 41 -49.81 33.09 -13.70
N GLN A 42 -50.44 31.91 -13.65
CA GLN A 42 -49.90 30.78 -12.94
C GLN A 42 -48.60 30.28 -13.60
N LEU A 43 -48.57 30.19 -14.93
CA LEU A 43 -47.38 29.76 -15.67
C LEU A 43 -46.20 30.74 -15.49
N LEU A 44 -46.42 32.04 -15.63
CA LEU A 44 -45.37 33.05 -15.41
C LEU A 44 -44.86 33.05 -13.97
N ASN A 45 -45.73 32.80 -12.98
CA ASN A 45 -45.34 32.70 -11.58
C ASN A 45 -44.44 31.48 -11.34
N ILE A 46 -44.75 30.33 -11.95
CA ILE A 46 -43.90 29.14 -11.85
C ILE A 46 -42.54 29.40 -12.52
N MET A 47 -42.52 29.99 -13.71
CA MET A 47 -41.28 30.37 -14.41
C MET A 47 -40.41 31.33 -13.59
N HIS A 48 -41.02 32.27 -12.89
CA HIS A 48 -40.32 33.22 -12.02
C HIS A 48 -39.73 32.56 -10.78
N ASN A 49 -40.45 31.62 -10.15
CA ASN A 49 -40.00 30.97 -8.92
C ASN A 49 -39.00 29.84 -9.15
N ALA A 50 -39.05 29.18 -10.31
CA ALA A 50 -38.20 28.04 -10.66
C ALA A 50 -37.25 28.34 -11.83
N SER A 51 -36.71 29.57 -11.92
CA SER A 51 -35.95 30.05 -13.08
C SER A 51 -34.82 29.11 -13.53
N ASP A 52 -34.08 28.50 -12.60
CA ASP A 52 -33.00 27.57 -12.91
C ASP A 52 -33.46 26.29 -13.63
N GLU A 53 -34.66 25.81 -13.29
CA GLU A 53 -35.23 24.61 -13.88
C GLU A 53 -35.70 24.88 -15.31
N TRP A 54 -36.36 26.03 -15.51
CA TRP A 54 -36.79 26.49 -16.84
C TRP A 54 -35.58 26.79 -17.74
N GLU A 55 -34.51 27.36 -17.20
CA GLU A 55 -33.26 27.59 -17.95
C GLU A 55 -32.69 26.29 -18.51
N ARG A 56 -32.58 25.25 -17.68
CA ARG A 56 -32.00 23.95 -18.08
C ARG A 56 -32.88 23.19 -19.05
N ASN A 57 -34.19 23.24 -18.85
CA ASN A 57 -35.14 22.38 -19.56
C ASN A 57 -35.76 23.05 -20.80
N THR A 58 -35.49 24.33 -21.07
CA THR A 58 -36.03 25.01 -22.27
C THR A 58 -35.00 25.67 -23.21
N PRO A 59 -33.84 25.03 -23.49
CA PRO A 59 -32.76 25.63 -24.27
C PRO A 59 -33.13 25.98 -25.72
N TYR A 60 -34.04 25.23 -26.36
CA TYR A 60 -34.48 25.47 -27.73
C TYR A 60 -35.28 26.76 -27.86
N ASN A 61 -36.32 26.96 -27.04
CA ASN A 61 -37.11 28.20 -27.07
C ASN A 61 -36.34 29.39 -26.51
N ILE A 62 -35.39 29.19 -25.58
CA ILE A 62 -34.46 30.25 -25.19
C ILE A 62 -33.65 30.72 -26.40
N LYS A 63 -33.21 29.81 -27.27
CA LYS A 63 -32.51 30.18 -28.51
C LYS A 63 -33.44 30.81 -29.56
N ASP A 64 -34.67 30.31 -29.69
CA ASP A 64 -35.58 30.66 -30.79
C ASP A 64 -36.46 31.90 -30.52
N ILE A 65 -37.02 32.04 -29.32
CA ILE A 65 -38.07 33.04 -29.01
C ILE A 65 -37.80 33.93 -27.80
N SER A 66 -36.66 33.78 -27.10
CA SER A 66 -36.32 34.58 -25.90
C SER A 66 -36.47 36.09 -26.09
N ASN A 67 -35.91 36.64 -27.17
CA ASN A 67 -35.97 38.06 -27.47
C ASN A 67 -37.41 38.51 -27.68
N LEU A 68 -38.18 37.78 -28.49
CA LEU A 68 -39.59 38.08 -28.75
C LEU A 68 -40.41 38.03 -27.44
N PHE A 69 -40.16 37.04 -26.59
CA PHE A 69 -40.84 36.88 -25.32
C PHE A 69 -40.57 38.06 -24.36
N ILE A 70 -39.31 38.46 -24.19
CA ILE A 70 -38.96 39.62 -23.36
C ILE A 70 -39.55 40.91 -23.92
N THR A 71 -39.52 41.10 -25.24
CA THR A 71 -40.13 42.25 -25.89
C THR A 71 -41.63 42.34 -25.55
N GLN A 72 -42.37 41.24 -25.63
CA GLN A 72 -43.80 41.22 -25.26
C GLN A 72 -44.04 41.56 -23.78
N LEU A 73 -43.10 41.21 -22.89
CA LEU A 73 -43.22 41.50 -21.46
C LEU A 73 -42.86 42.95 -21.08
N THR A 74 -42.06 43.63 -21.91
CA THR A 74 -41.43 44.92 -21.56
C THR A 74 -41.98 46.13 -22.33
N GLU A 75 -42.54 45.94 -23.53
CA GLU A 75 -43.01 47.05 -24.39
C GLU A 75 -44.31 47.74 -23.92
N ASN A 76 -44.68 48.84 -24.61
CA ASN A 76 -45.79 49.75 -24.28
C ASN A 76 -47.18 49.06 -24.16
N ASP A 77 -48.15 49.79 -23.58
CA ASP A 77 -49.48 49.27 -23.24
C ASP A 77 -50.26 48.65 -24.41
N GLU A 78 -50.01 49.04 -25.66
CA GLU A 78 -50.62 48.40 -26.84
C GLU A 78 -50.11 46.98 -27.10
N LEU A 79 -48.82 46.73 -26.87
CA LEU A 79 -48.24 45.39 -26.99
C LEU A 79 -48.63 44.52 -25.79
N LYS A 80 -48.67 45.10 -24.59
CA LYS A 80 -49.16 44.40 -23.39
C LYS A 80 -50.59 43.90 -23.53
N LYS A 81 -51.43 44.59 -24.32
CA LYS A 81 -52.79 44.14 -24.66
C LYS A 81 -52.83 42.88 -25.55
N LYS A 82 -51.72 42.48 -26.18
CA LYS A 82 -51.62 41.23 -26.95
C LYS A 82 -51.41 40.00 -26.06
N VAL A 83 -52.25 39.83 -25.06
CA VAL A 83 -52.17 38.74 -24.05
C VAL A 83 -52.14 37.36 -24.70
N HIS A 84 -52.87 37.16 -25.80
CA HIS A 84 -52.89 35.89 -26.54
C HIS A 84 -51.50 35.49 -27.08
N LEU A 85 -50.70 36.46 -27.53
CA LEU A 85 -49.36 36.18 -28.05
C LEU A 85 -48.41 35.81 -26.90
N THR A 86 -48.43 36.56 -25.81
CA THR A 86 -47.63 36.24 -24.62
C THR A 86 -47.99 34.87 -24.05
N TYR A 87 -49.28 34.52 -24.04
CA TYR A 87 -49.75 33.19 -23.68
C TYR A 87 -49.18 32.11 -24.60
N ALA A 88 -49.29 32.29 -25.91
CA ALA A 88 -48.78 31.31 -26.88
C ALA A 88 -47.27 31.09 -26.76
N LEU A 89 -46.49 32.16 -26.50
CA LEU A 89 -45.05 32.07 -26.26
C LEU A 89 -44.74 31.33 -24.96
N ALA A 90 -45.45 31.63 -23.87
CA ALA A 90 -45.28 30.92 -22.60
C ALA A 90 -45.62 29.42 -22.73
N ILE A 91 -46.65 29.06 -23.51
CA ILE A 91 -47.00 27.67 -23.79
C ILE A 91 -45.90 26.96 -24.58
N ARG A 92 -45.19 27.63 -25.51
CA ARG A 92 -44.04 27.01 -26.19
C ARG A 92 -42.97 26.56 -25.20
N PHE A 93 -42.62 27.41 -24.23
CA PHE A 93 -41.72 27.03 -23.14
C PHE A 93 -42.28 25.85 -22.33
N LEU A 94 -43.58 25.86 -22.00
CA LEU A 94 -44.21 24.77 -21.24
C LEU A 94 -44.13 23.42 -21.98
N ILE A 95 -44.38 23.40 -23.28
CA ILE A 95 -44.31 22.16 -24.08
C ILE A 95 -42.88 21.67 -24.19
N GLU A 96 -41.90 22.56 -24.34
CA GLU A 96 -40.50 22.13 -24.35
C GLU A 96 -40.10 21.57 -22.98
N PHE A 97 -40.48 22.25 -21.90
CA PHE A 97 -40.26 21.79 -20.54
C PHE A 97 -40.87 20.40 -20.31
N TYR A 98 -42.05 20.14 -20.87
CA TYR A 98 -42.68 18.82 -20.87
C TYR A 98 -41.88 17.75 -21.63
N LEU A 99 -41.26 18.11 -22.75
CA LEU A 99 -40.53 17.17 -23.61
C LEU A 99 -39.14 16.81 -23.06
N THR A 100 -38.52 17.70 -22.29
CA THR A 100 -37.13 17.58 -21.83
C THR A 100 -37.00 17.16 -20.37
N THR A 101 -38.06 17.27 -19.57
CA THR A 101 -38.03 16.95 -18.15
C THR A 101 -38.18 15.46 -17.91
N ASP A 102 -37.28 14.88 -17.10
CA ASP A 102 -37.32 13.45 -16.71
C ASP A 102 -38.32 13.15 -15.58
N VAL A 103 -38.92 14.19 -14.97
CA VAL A 103 -39.81 14.10 -13.81
C VAL A 103 -41.27 13.94 -14.24
N THR A 104 -42.06 13.20 -13.45
CA THR A 104 -43.53 13.13 -13.60
C THR A 104 -44.14 14.52 -13.61
N PHE A 105 -44.75 14.89 -14.73
CA PHE A 105 -45.37 16.18 -14.93
C PHE A 105 -46.54 16.37 -13.96
N SER A 106 -46.55 17.46 -13.20
CA SER A 106 -47.65 17.73 -12.26
C SER A 106 -48.97 17.95 -12.99
N ASP A 107 -50.09 17.59 -12.34
CA ASP A 107 -51.45 17.78 -12.86
C ASP A 107 -51.73 19.23 -13.30
N ILE A 108 -51.08 20.20 -12.64
CA ILE A 108 -51.18 21.63 -12.96
C ILE A 108 -50.69 21.90 -14.38
N TYR A 109 -49.53 21.36 -14.73
CA TYR A 109 -48.95 21.59 -16.04
C TYR A 109 -49.71 20.84 -17.15
N LEU A 110 -50.22 19.64 -16.88
CA LEU A 110 -51.08 18.89 -17.80
C LEU A 110 -52.36 19.67 -18.09
N LYS A 111 -52.99 20.22 -17.05
CA LYS A 111 -54.19 21.06 -17.20
C LYS A 111 -53.92 22.31 -18.05
N MET A 112 -52.80 23.00 -17.83
CA MET A 112 -52.42 24.16 -18.66
C MET A 112 -52.19 23.76 -20.12
N LYS A 113 -51.55 22.62 -20.37
CA LYS A 113 -51.35 22.07 -21.71
C LYS A 113 -52.70 21.79 -22.39
N ASP A 114 -53.63 21.14 -21.70
CA ASP A 114 -54.93 20.76 -22.24
C ASP A 114 -55.81 22.00 -22.50
N ASN A 115 -55.80 22.98 -21.58
CA ASN A 115 -56.43 24.28 -21.78
C ASN A 115 -55.84 25.00 -23.01
N ALA A 116 -54.52 25.02 -23.15
CA ALA A 116 -53.87 25.65 -24.31
C ALA A 116 -54.29 25.02 -25.64
N TYR A 117 -54.51 23.71 -25.67
CA TYR A 117 -55.03 23.00 -26.85
C TYR A 117 -56.49 23.41 -27.15
N GLU A 118 -57.36 23.48 -26.13
CA GLU A 118 -58.74 23.96 -26.26
C GLU A 118 -58.82 25.42 -26.77
N PHE A 119 -57.86 26.26 -26.36
CA PHE A 119 -57.86 27.69 -26.66
C PHE A 119 -57.42 28.03 -28.09
N ILE A 120 -56.78 27.10 -28.81
CA ILE A 120 -56.24 27.34 -30.16
C ILE A 120 -57.31 27.93 -31.07
N ASP A 121 -58.51 27.37 -31.10
CA ASP A 121 -59.55 27.81 -32.03
C ASP A 121 -60.23 29.12 -31.61
N LYS A 122 -60.27 29.39 -30.30
CA LYS A 122 -60.91 30.56 -29.69
C LYS A 122 -60.07 31.84 -29.76
N ILE A 123 -58.74 31.72 -29.90
CA ILE A 123 -57.83 32.87 -29.99
C ILE A 123 -58.02 33.61 -31.33
N ASN A 124 -58.18 34.93 -31.29
CA ASN A 124 -58.39 35.73 -32.50
C ASN A 124 -57.07 36.17 -33.18
N SER A 125 -55.95 36.15 -32.45
CA SER A 125 -54.64 36.54 -33.00
C SER A 125 -54.05 35.44 -33.90
N PRO A 126 -53.77 35.73 -35.19
CA PRO A 126 -53.16 34.76 -36.10
C PRO A 126 -51.76 34.31 -35.64
N ASP A 127 -50.95 35.26 -35.14
CA ASP A 127 -49.59 34.98 -34.66
C ASP A 127 -49.62 34.01 -33.46
N ALA A 128 -50.49 34.29 -32.48
CA ALA A 128 -50.66 33.43 -31.32
C ALA A 128 -51.12 32.01 -31.70
N LYS A 129 -52.07 31.91 -32.66
CA LYS A 129 -52.51 30.62 -33.23
C LYS A 129 -51.35 29.85 -33.87
N TRP A 130 -50.48 30.53 -34.62
CA TRP A 130 -49.31 29.90 -35.23
C TRP A 130 -48.36 29.34 -34.15
N HIS A 131 -48.03 30.13 -33.13
CA HIS A 131 -47.13 29.70 -32.05
C HIS A 131 -47.67 28.48 -31.30
N LEU A 132 -48.98 28.43 -31.00
CA LEU A 132 -49.61 27.27 -30.36
C LEU A 132 -49.59 26.04 -31.27
N ARG A 133 -49.99 26.19 -32.54
CA ARG A 133 -49.96 25.07 -33.50
C ARG A 133 -48.55 24.54 -33.71
N PHE A 134 -47.55 25.42 -33.77
CA PHE A 134 -46.15 25.02 -33.85
C PHE A 134 -45.73 24.25 -32.59
N ALA A 135 -46.06 24.74 -31.39
CA ALA A 135 -45.74 24.08 -30.13
C ALA A 135 -46.25 22.63 -30.10
N PHE A 136 -47.49 22.39 -30.50
CA PHE A 136 -48.10 21.07 -30.46
C PHE A 136 -47.72 20.16 -31.64
N ASN A 137 -47.52 20.70 -32.84
CA ASN A 137 -47.41 19.88 -34.06
C ASN A 137 -46.00 19.82 -34.67
N GLY A 138 -45.18 20.86 -34.48
CA GLY A 138 -43.90 21.00 -35.19
C GLY A 138 -42.67 21.05 -34.28
N MET A 139 -42.83 21.52 -33.04
CA MET A 139 -41.71 21.84 -32.17
C MET A 139 -40.91 20.61 -31.74
N SER A 140 -41.57 19.47 -31.47
CA SER A 140 -40.89 18.22 -31.11
C SER A 140 -39.97 17.73 -32.23
N LEU A 141 -40.37 17.90 -33.50
CA LEU A 141 -39.56 17.53 -34.66
C LEU A 141 -38.33 18.43 -34.80
N GLU A 142 -38.48 19.74 -34.61
CA GLU A 142 -37.35 20.69 -34.66
C GLU A 142 -36.38 20.50 -33.48
N ILE A 143 -36.88 20.24 -32.27
CA ILE A 143 -36.04 19.87 -31.11
C ILE A 143 -35.25 18.60 -31.43
N THR A 144 -35.92 17.56 -31.93
CA THR A 144 -35.29 16.30 -32.32
C THR A 144 -34.22 16.53 -33.38
N LYS A 145 -34.53 17.27 -34.45
CA LYS A 145 -33.58 17.61 -35.51
C LYS A 145 -32.36 18.37 -34.98
N ASN A 146 -32.53 19.26 -34.00
CA ASN A 146 -31.42 19.99 -33.39
C ASN A 146 -30.50 19.03 -32.59
N VAL A 147 -31.09 18.10 -31.82
CA VAL A 147 -30.35 17.08 -31.05
C VAL A 147 -29.62 16.10 -31.96
N PHE A 148 -30.28 15.60 -33.01
CA PHE A 148 -29.72 14.65 -33.96
C PHE A 148 -28.96 15.30 -35.12
N SER A 149 -28.76 16.61 -35.07
CA SER A 149 -27.92 17.29 -36.03
C SER A 149 -26.50 16.72 -36.00
N HIS A 150 -25.76 16.88 -37.10
CA HIS A 150 -24.42 16.34 -37.26
C HIS A 150 -23.45 16.74 -36.13
N GLU A 151 -23.66 17.88 -35.48
CA GLU A 151 -22.89 18.31 -34.31
C GLU A 151 -23.22 17.49 -33.05
N GLY A 152 -24.51 17.24 -32.77
CA GLY A 152 -24.93 16.41 -31.63
C GLY A 152 -24.47 14.96 -31.76
N PHE A 153 -24.51 14.40 -32.97
CA PHE A 153 -24.01 13.06 -33.23
C PHE A 153 -22.48 12.95 -33.12
N LYS A 154 -21.73 13.98 -33.55
CA LYS A 154 -20.28 14.05 -33.38
C LYS A 154 -19.86 14.02 -31.92
N VAL A 155 -20.54 14.78 -31.06
CA VAL A 155 -20.26 14.78 -29.61
C VAL A 155 -20.40 13.38 -29.01
N PHE A 156 -21.39 12.60 -29.46
CA PHE A 156 -21.57 11.23 -29.00
C PHE A 156 -20.45 10.29 -29.48
N GLN A 157 -19.98 10.45 -30.71
CA GLN A 157 -18.84 9.70 -31.24
C GLN A 157 -17.55 10.05 -30.51
N ASP A 158 -17.29 11.34 -30.29
CA ASP A 158 -16.10 11.83 -29.59
C ASP A 158 -16.08 11.36 -28.13
N TYR A 159 -17.24 11.37 -27.45
CA TYR A 159 -17.37 10.82 -26.11
C TYR A 159 -17.07 9.32 -26.07
N THR A 160 -17.61 8.56 -27.02
CA THR A 160 -17.38 7.11 -27.10
C THR A 160 -15.90 6.80 -27.37
N ALA A 161 -15.26 7.57 -28.26
CA ALA A 161 -13.83 7.44 -28.54
C ALA A 161 -12.99 7.77 -27.30
N ALA A 162 -13.27 8.88 -26.63
CA ALA A 162 -12.56 9.29 -25.41
C ALA A 162 -12.70 8.25 -24.28
N LYS A 163 -13.91 7.69 -24.09
CA LYS A 163 -14.15 6.62 -23.12
C LYS A 163 -13.32 5.38 -23.42
N ASN A 164 -13.31 4.93 -24.68
CA ASN A 164 -12.54 3.76 -25.08
C ASN A 164 -11.03 3.98 -24.89
N SER A 165 -10.52 5.16 -25.23
CA SER A 165 -9.12 5.52 -24.97
C SER A 165 -8.77 5.55 -23.48
N ALA A 166 -9.67 6.05 -22.63
CA ALA A 166 -9.47 6.06 -21.18
C ALA A 166 -9.46 4.64 -20.59
N GLU A 167 -10.33 3.74 -21.07
CA GLU A 167 -10.35 2.33 -20.65
C GLU A 167 -9.06 1.59 -21.07
N GLN A 168 -8.57 1.85 -22.29
CA GLN A 168 -7.29 1.30 -22.75
C GLN A 168 -6.13 1.79 -21.88
N LEU A 169 -6.02 3.11 -21.65
CA LEU A 169 -4.98 3.69 -20.82
C LEU A 169 -4.98 3.10 -19.40
N LYS A 170 -6.17 2.92 -18.81
CA LYS A 170 -6.33 2.28 -17.50
C LYS A 170 -5.79 0.85 -17.50
N ASN A 171 -6.10 0.07 -18.52
CA ASN A 171 -5.65 -1.32 -18.62
C ASN A 171 -4.12 -1.41 -18.80
N ASP A 172 -3.55 -0.52 -19.61
CA ASP A 172 -2.10 -0.43 -19.82
C ASP A 172 -1.36 -0.04 -18.53
N TRP A 173 -1.91 0.92 -17.77
CA TRP A 173 -1.38 1.32 -16.48
C TRP A 173 -1.44 0.20 -15.45
N LEU A 174 -2.55 -0.53 -15.37
CA LEU A 174 -2.67 -1.69 -14.49
C LEU A 174 -1.65 -2.78 -14.84
N LYS A 175 -1.38 -3.00 -16.13
CA LYS A 175 -0.35 -3.94 -16.57
C LYS A 175 1.05 -3.47 -16.17
N PHE A 176 1.37 -2.21 -16.44
CA PHE A 176 2.67 -1.62 -16.07
C PHE A 176 2.92 -1.66 -14.55
N ILE A 177 1.90 -1.33 -13.75
CA ILE A 177 1.99 -1.38 -12.29
C ILE A 177 2.28 -2.81 -11.82
N LYS A 178 1.58 -3.82 -12.35
CA LYS A 178 1.84 -5.22 -12.01
C LYS A 178 3.26 -5.66 -12.38
N GLU A 179 3.72 -5.33 -13.58
CA GLU A 179 5.08 -5.63 -14.02
C GLU A 179 6.14 -4.99 -13.10
N LYS A 180 5.91 -3.75 -12.67
CA LYS A 180 6.80 -3.07 -11.71
C LYS A 180 6.73 -3.66 -10.32
N GLU A 181 5.56 -4.04 -9.84
CA GLU A 181 5.40 -4.69 -8.54
C GLU A 181 6.16 -6.03 -8.50
N GLU A 182 6.05 -6.84 -9.56
CA GLU A 182 6.81 -8.08 -9.70
C GLU A 182 8.32 -7.83 -9.74
N ALA A 183 8.77 -6.80 -10.48
CA ALA A 183 10.18 -6.42 -10.51
C ALA A 183 10.69 -5.99 -9.12
N VAL A 184 9.92 -5.21 -8.37
CA VAL A 184 10.26 -4.77 -7.01
C VAL A 184 10.33 -5.96 -6.06
N LYS A 185 9.35 -6.87 -6.10
CA LYS A 185 9.37 -8.10 -5.28
C LYS A 185 10.58 -8.99 -5.60
N LYS A 186 10.97 -9.08 -6.87
CA LYS A 186 12.19 -9.79 -7.26
C LYS A 186 13.44 -9.14 -6.69
N LEU A 187 13.53 -7.81 -6.77
CA LEU A 187 14.65 -7.05 -6.20
C LEU A 187 14.72 -7.21 -4.68
N GLU A 188 13.60 -7.13 -3.98
CA GLU A 188 13.51 -7.37 -2.54
C GLU A 188 14.06 -8.75 -2.17
N LYS A 189 13.63 -9.80 -2.88
CA LYS A 189 14.13 -11.16 -2.67
C LYS A 189 15.64 -11.27 -2.87
N THR A 190 16.17 -10.72 -3.98
CA THR A 190 17.61 -10.72 -4.24
C THR A 190 18.38 -9.95 -3.16
N LEU A 191 17.84 -8.84 -2.66
CA LEU A 191 18.48 -8.02 -1.63
C LEU A 191 18.52 -8.74 -0.27
N ILE A 192 17.47 -9.47 0.07
CA ILE A 192 17.41 -10.35 1.25
C ILE A 192 18.47 -11.45 1.13
N GLU A 193 18.52 -12.16 0.00
CA GLU A 193 19.52 -13.22 -0.27
C GLU A 193 20.95 -12.69 -0.15
N GLN A 194 21.24 -11.52 -0.73
CA GLN A 194 22.55 -10.87 -0.65
C GLN A 194 22.90 -10.44 0.78
N LYS A 195 21.96 -9.87 1.53
CA LYS A 195 22.18 -9.44 2.92
C LYS A 195 22.51 -10.62 3.83
N HIS A 196 21.78 -11.72 3.74
CA HIS A 196 22.02 -12.91 4.55
C HIS A 196 23.34 -13.59 4.18
N SER A 197 23.63 -13.73 2.88
CA SER A 197 24.88 -14.33 2.43
C SER A 197 26.11 -13.50 2.85
N TYR A 198 26.09 -12.18 2.65
CA TYR A 198 27.26 -11.34 2.90
C TYR A 198 27.61 -11.20 4.38
N GLN A 199 26.60 -11.05 5.26
CA GLN A 199 26.86 -10.80 6.68
C GLN A 199 27.42 -12.02 7.43
N PHE A 200 26.93 -13.22 7.12
CA PHE A 200 27.45 -14.45 7.73
C PHE A 200 28.75 -14.93 7.09
N VAL A 201 28.94 -14.73 5.78
CA VAL A 201 30.22 -15.05 5.11
C VAL A 201 31.34 -14.16 5.62
N ALA A 202 31.12 -12.84 5.74
CA ALA A 202 32.13 -11.92 6.29
C ALA A 202 32.47 -12.23 7.75
N LEU A 203 31.47 -12.58 8.58
CA LEU A 203 31.69 -12.97 9.96
C LEU A 203 32.46 -14.30 10.08
N ASN A 204 32.10 -15.29 9.25
CA ASN A 204 32.79 -16.59 9.23
C ASN A 204 34.24 -16.46 8.73
N GLN A 205 34.48 -15.61 7.71
CA GLN A 205 35.84 -15.25 7.27
C GLN A 205 36.64 -14.56 8.39
N GLY A 206 36.01 -13.66 9.15
CA GLY A 206 36.61 -13.03 10.32
C GLY A 206 37.04 -14.06 11.37
N PHE A 207 36.16 -14.99 11.74
CA PHE A 207 36.51 -16.08 12.65
C PHE A 207 37.59 -17.02 12.09
N GLN A 208 37.58 -17.31 10.79
CA GLN A 208 38.62 -18.10 10.14
C GLN A 208 40.00 -17.44 10.25
N SER A 209 40.09 -16.13 10.05
CA SER A 209 41.35 -15.40 10.22
C SER A 209 41.86 -15.44 11.68
N LEU A 210 40.96 -15.33 12.67
CA LEU A 210 41.30 -15.48 14.08
C LEU A 210 41.74 -16.91 14.42
N LEU A 211 41.11 -17.91 13.81
CA LEU A 211 41.46 -19.32 13.96
C LEU A 211 42.88 -19.60 13.45
N GLU A 212 43.23 -19.08 12.26
CA GLU A 212 44.57 -19.21 11.68
C GLU A 212 45.64 -18.55 12.57
N GLN A 213 45.36 -17.33 13.06
CA GLN A 213 46.25 -16.65 14.02
C GLN A 213 46.46 -17.46 15.30
N LYS A 214 45.38 -18.04 15.85
CA LYS A 214 45.45 -18.87 17.07
C LYS A 214 46.16 -20.21 16.83
N LYS A 215 45.97 -20.84 15.66
CA LYS A 215 46.72 -22.05 15.27
C LYS A 215 48.21 -21.77 15.13
N SER A 216 48.59 -20.61 14.60
CA SER A 216 49.98 -20.15 14.57
C SER A 216 50.56 -19.95 15.98
N GLN A 217 49.83 -19.25 16.86
CA GLN A 217 50.21 -19.08 18.27
C GLN A 217 50.34 -20.44 19.00
N LEU A 218 49.45 -21.39 18.71
CA LEU A 218 49.52 -22.73 19.26
C LEU A 218 50.78 -23.49 18.80
N SER A 219 51.16 -23.36 17.53
CA SER A 219 52.39 -23.96 17.01
C SER A 219 53.63 -23.42 17.74
N LEU A 220 53.72 -22.09 17.91
CA LEU A 220 54.80 -21.45 18.65
C LEU A 220 54.81 -21.88 20.13
N SER A 221 53.65 -21.91 20.78
CA SER A 221 53.52 -22.33 22.18
C SER A 221 53.88 -23.80 22.37
N ARG A 222 53.54 -24.67 21.41
CA ARG A 222 53.96 -26.09 21.40
C ARG A 222 55.47 -26.21 21.23
N PHE A 223 56.08 -25.43 20.35
CA PHE A 223 57.53 -25.42 20.18
C PHE A 223 58.23 -25.04 21.49
N MET A 224 57.78 -23.98 22.16
CA MET A 224 58.31 -23.57 23.48
C MET A 224 58.14 -24.67 24.54
N LEU A 225 57.01 -25.38 24.53
CA LEU A 225 56.77 -26.49 25.47
C LEU A 225 57.70 -27.68 25.19
N ILE A 226 57.94 -28.03 23.92
CA ILE A 226 58.88 -29.09 23.55
C ILE A 226 60.31 -28.70 23.94
N PHE A 227 60.72 -27.46 23.65
CA PHE A 227 62.02 -26.93 24.04
C PHE A 227 62.23 -27.02 25.55
N LEU A 228 61.24 -26.59 26.33
CA LEU A 228 61.29 -26.61 27.80
C LEU A 228 61.21 -28.04 28.37
N GLY A 229 60.47 -28.93 27.71
CA GLY A 229 60.41 -30.35 28.03
C GLY A 229 61.69 -31.12 27.73
N LEU A 230 62.54 -30.61 26.82
CA LEU A 230 63.84 -31.21 26.50
C LEU A 230 64.96 -30.67 27.41
N ILE A 231 64.97 -29.38 27.71
CA ILE A 231 65.99 -28.76 28.57
C ILE A 231 65.89 -29.23 30.04
N LEU A 232 64.68 -29.54 30.54
CA LEU A 232 64.46 -30.11 31.87
C LEU A 232 65.27 -31.40 32.14
N PRO A 233 65.07 -32.49 31.37
CA PRO A 233 65.83 -33.72 31.55
C PRO A 233 67.31 -33.53 31.19
N THR A 234 67.65 -32.69 30.20
CA THR A 234 69.05 -32.42 29.86
C THR A 234 69.82 -31.77 31.02
N THR A 235 69.20 -30.86 31.77
CA THR A 235 69.85 -30.21 32.93
C THR A 235 70.18 -31.25 34.01
N ILE A 236 69.26 -32.18 34.27
CA ILE A 236 69.46 -33.27 35.24
C ILE A 236 70.51 -34.28 34.73
N PHE A 237 70.46 -34.64 33.45
CA PHE A 237 71.42 -35.57 32.84
C PHE A 237 72.85 -35.02 32.80
N LEU A 238 73.02 -33.73 32.51
CA LEU A 238 74.34 -33.07 32.51
C LEU A 238 74.95 -33.06 33.92
N GLU A 239 74.14 -32.79 34.94
CA GLU A 239 74.58 -32.86 36.34
C GLU A 239 74.98 -34.30 36.73
N MET A 240 74.14 -35.28 36.37
CA MET A 240 74.44 -36.70 36.60
C MET A 240 75.75 -37.13 35.91
N PHE A 241 75.97 -36.70 34.67
CA PHE A 241 77.18 -36.99 33.91
C PHE A 241 78.43 -36.32 34.51
N PHE A 242 78.32 -35.05 34.93
CA PHE A 242 79.42 -34.33 35.58
C PHE A 242 79.79 -34.96 36.92
N PHE A 243 78.80 -35.38 37.71
CA PHE A 243 79.01 -36.11 38.96
C PHE A 243 79.74 -37.44 38.72
N LEU A 244 79.35 -38.22 37.70
CA LEU A 244 79.98 -39.50 37.37
C LEU A 244 81.42 -39.38 36.85
N ARG A 245 81.77 -38.27 36.19
CA ARG A 245 83.11 -38.06 35.59
C ARG A 245 84.10 -37.35 36.52
N SER A 246 83.63 -36.79 37.63
CA SER A 246 84.48 -36.09 38.60
C SER A 246 85.26 -37.09 39.47
N GLU A 247 86.48 -37.44 39.08
CA GLU A 247 87.41 -38.32 39.83
C GLU A 247 88.06 -37.67 41.09
N GLN A 248 87.49 -36.61 41.65
CA GLN A 248 88.07 -35.97 42.84
C GLN A 248 87.40 -36.47 44.13
N GLU A 249 88.23 -36.82 45.13
CA GLU A 249 87.82 -36.97 46.53
C GLU A 249 87.30 -35.62 47.07
N VAL A 250 86.05 -35.29 46.75
CA VAL A 250 85.39 -34.08 47.27
C VAL A 250 84.63 -34.47 48.52
N GLN A 251 84.94 -33.81 49.64
CA GLN A 251 84.16 -33.87 50.89
C GLN A 251 82.65 -33.83 50.61
N TYR A 252 81.92 -34.84 51.08
CA TYR A 252 80.46 -34.98 50.88
C TYR A 252 79.67 -33.70 51.22
N GLN A 253 80.13 -32.90 52.18
CA GLN A 253 79.46 -31.65 52.61
C GLN A 253 79.57 -30.51 51.58
N ILE A 254 80.70 -30.38 50.86
CA ILE A 254 80.88 -29.35 49.82
C ILE A 254 80.10 -29.72 48.56
N SER A 255 79.89 -31.02 48.32
CA SER A 255 79.10 -31.51 47.19
C SER A 255 77.60 -31.20 47.32
N LEU A 256 77.03 -31.23 48.53
CA LEU A 256 75.61 -30.92 48.77
C LEU A 256 75.25 -29.45 48.51
N ILE A 257 76.16 -28.52 48.83
CA ILE A 257 75.94 -27.08 48.60
C ILE A 257 75.85 -26.77 47.09
N LYS A 258 76.55 -27.54 46.24
CA LYS A 258 76.51 -27.39 44.78
C LYS A 258 75.19 -27.86 44.14
N PHE A 259 74.41 -28.71 44.81
CA PHE A 259 73.09 -29.13 44.34
C PHE A 259 72.00 -28.06 44.55
N ILE A 260 72.17 -27.14 45.50
CA ILE A 260 71.16 -26.11 45.84
C ILE A 260 70.83 -25.21 44.63
N PRO A 261 71.82 -24.66 43.88
CA PRO A 261 71.54 -23.89 42.67
C PRO A 261 70.84 -24.71 41.57
N VAL A 262 71.18 -25.99 41.40
CA VAL A 262 70.59 -26.84 40.36
C VAL A 262 69.16 -27.24 40.69
N LEU A 263 68.88 -27.56 41.95
CA LEU A 263 67.52 -27.78 42.44
C LEU A 263 66.65 -26.52 42.26
N SER A 264 67.20 -25.35 42.60
CA SER A 264 66.51 -24.06 42.43
C SER A 264 66.21 -23.76 40.96
N LEU A 265 67.19 -23.97 40.07
CA LEU A 265 67.03 -23.82 38.62
C LEU A 265 65.98 -24.80 38.07
N THR A 266 66.00 -26.05 38.53
CA THR A 266 65.03 -27.09 38.13
C THR A 266 63.61 -26.70 38.53
N LEU A 267 63.40 -26.21 39.76
CA LEU A 267 62.09 -25.75 40.23
C LEU A 267 61.55 -24.58 39.39
N ILE A 268 62.41 -23.61 39.06
CA ILE A 268 62.06 -22.49 38.18
C ILE A 268 61.65 -23.00 36.79
N LEU A 269 62.40 -23.96 36.25
CA LEU A 269 62.17 -24.54 34.92
C LEU A 269 60.86 -25.33 34.87
N VAL A 270 60.55 -26.10 35.92
CA VAL A 270 59.25 -26.78 36.09
C VAL A 270 58.10 -25.77 36.20
N TYR A 271 58.30 -24.66 36.90
CA TYR A 271 57.29 -23.60 37.00
C TYR A 271 56.98 -22.98 35.63
N TYR A 272 58.00 -22.63 34.86
CA TYR A 272 57.81 -22.14 33.49
C TYR A 272 57.19 -23.21 32.57
N PHE A 273 57.51 -24.49 32.78
CA PHE A 273 56.90 -25.59 32.03
C PHE A 273 55.40 -25.66 32.28
N ARG A 274 54.99 -25.54 33.53
CA ARG A 274 53.57 -25.48 33.92
C ARG A 274 52.86 -24.29 33.28
N ILE A 275 53.47 -23.10 33.29
CA ILE A 275 52.91 -21.90 32.63
C ILE A 275 52.75 -22.12 31.13
N ALA A 276 53.78 -22.66 30.46
CA ALA A 276 53.74 -22.95 29.03
C ALA A 276 52.67 -23.98 28.68
N LEU A 277 52.49 -25.01 29.52
CA LEU A 277 51.43 -26.01 29.38
C LEU A 277 50.04 -25.39 29.54
N GLN A 278 49.83 -24.55 30.55
CA GLN A 278 48.56 -23.87 30.79
C GLN A 278 48.20 -22.90 29.64
N ASN A 279 49.19 -22.18 29.10
CA ASN A 279 49.00 -21.33 27.92
C ASN A 279 48.63 -22.15 26.67
N CYS A 280 49.28 -23.30 26.44
CA CYS A 280 48.91 -24.23 25.37
C CYS A 280 47.46 -24.73 25.51
N GLN A 281 47.04 -25.12 26.71
CA GLN A 281 45.66 -25.55 26.99
C GLN A 281 44.67 -24.42 26.77
N SER A 282 44.97 -23.20 27.23
CA SER A 282 44.12 -22.02 27.02
C SER A 282 43.94 -21.69 25.54
N ILE A 283 45.01 -21.73 24.73
CA ILE A 283 44.92 -21.48 23.28
C ILE A 283 44.10 -22.57 22.58
N LYS A 284 44.24 -23.84 22.98
CA LYS A 284 43.39 -24.94 22.46
C LYS A 284 41.91 -24.71 22.78
N ALA A 285 41.59 -24.30 24.01
CA ALA A 285 40.23 -23.97 24.41
C ALA A 285 39.65 -22.81 23.59
N GLN A 286 40.44 -21.75 23.34
CA GLN A 286 40.03 -20.62 22.50
C GLN A 286 39.77 -21.06 21.04
N ILE A 287 40.59 -21.95 20.49
CA ILE A 287 40.39 -22.52 19.14
C ILE A 287 39.07 -23.29 19.07
N LEU A 288 38.80 -24.16 20.05
CA LEU A 288 37.56 -24.94 20.10
C LEU A 288 36.32 -24.03 20.16
N GLN A 289 36.38 -22.96 20.95
CA GLN A 289 35.30 -21.97 21.01
C GLN A 289 35.09 -21.23 19.69
N ILE A 290 36.15 -20.87 18.97
CA ILE A 290 36.06 -20.22 17.66
C ILE A 290 35.46 -21.19 16.63
N GLU A 291 35.92 -22.43 16.59
CA GLU A 291 35.39 -23.46 15.68
C GLU A 291 33.90 -23.76 15.96
N PHE A 292 33.50 -23.78 17.25
CA PHE A 292 32.10 -23.89 17.64
C PHE A 292 31.28 -22.71 17.13
N ARG A 293 31.75 -21.46 17.32
CA ARG A 293 31.06 -20.26 16.83
C ARG A 293 30.96 -20.23 15.29
N MET A 294 31.99 -20.64 14.57
CA MET A 294 31.96 -20.76 13.09
C MET A 294 30.91 -21.78 12.65
N THR A 295 30.92 -22.97 13.27
CA THR A 295 29.95 -24.04 13.00
C THR A 295 28.53 -23.55 13.30
N LEU A 296 28.35 -22.82 14.40
CA LEU A 296 27.08 -22.24 14.82
C LEU A 296 26.61 -21.14 13.87
N CYS A 297 27.49 -20.28 13.35
CA CYS A 297 27.14 -19.29 12.33
C CYS A 297 26.72 -19.96 11.00
N GLY A 298 27.45 -20.98 10.56
CA GLY A 298 27.08 -21.76 9.37
C GLY A 298 25.75 -22.50 9.57
N PHE A 299 25.55 -23.06 10.76
CA PHE A 299 24.31 -23.74 11.14
C PHE A 299 23.13 -22.78 11.24
N ILE A 300 23.26 -21.64 11.93
CA ILE A 300 22.19 -20.63 12.09
C ILE A 300 21.72 -20.11 10.73
N GLN A 301 22.61 -19.91 9.77
CA GLN A 301 22.21 -19.48 8.43
C GLN A 301 21.30 -20.53 7.77
N SER A 302 21.71 -21.79 7.74
CA SER A 302 20.88 -22.89 7.21
C SER A 302 19.64 -23.16 8.06
N TYR A 303 19.71 -22.88 9.36
CA TYR A 303 18.65 -23.10 10.34
C TYR A 303 17.59 -22.00 10.33
N ALA A 304 17.94 -20.73 10.09
CA ALA A 304 16.97 -19.65 9.95
C ALA A 304 16.04 -19.91 8.76
N ASP A 305 16.62 -20.37 7.64
CA ASP A 305 15.87 -20.77 6.44
C ASP A 305 14.97 -21.99 6.71
N TYR A 306 15.45 -22.98 7.46
CA TYR A 306 14.71 -24.21 7.80
C TYR A 306 13.63 -24.02 8.89
N SER A 307 13.94 -23.23 9.92
CA SER A 307 13.06 -23.00 11.08
C SER A 307 11.85 -22.14 10.73
N ALA A 308 11.98 -21.21 9.78
CA ALA A 308 10.84 -20.46 9.23
C ALA A 308 9.76 -21.39 8.63
N GLY A 309 10.16 -22.52 8.04
CA GLY A 309 9.24 -23.53 7.49
C GLY A 309 8.68 -24.54 8.50
N ILE A 310 9.39 -24.80 9.60
CA ILE A 310 9.07 -25.87 10.58
C ILE A 310 8.41 -25.35 11.88
N LYS A 311 8.61 -24.06 12.24
CA LYS A 311 7.97 -23.45 13.43
C LYS A 311 6.45 -23.58 13.45
N SER A 312 5.81 -23.67 12.28
CA SER A 312 4.36 -23.87 12.14
C SER A 312 3.90 -25.30 12.41
N LYS A 313 4.79 -26.29 12.34
CA LYS A 313 4.44 -27.72 12.41
C LYS A 313 4.81 -28.36 13.75
N ASN A 314 5.96 -28.05 14.35
CA ASN A 314 6.42 -28.68 15.60
C ASN A 314 7.39 -27.79 16.42
N PRO A 315 6.90 -26.81 17.19
CA PRO A 315 7.75 -25.87 17.95
C PRO A 315 8.51 -26.53 19.12
N ASN A 316 7.93 -27.54 19.78
CA ASN A 316 8.53 -28.16 20.97
C ASN A 316 9.78 -29.00 20.65
N SER A 317 9.78 -29.78 19.56
CA SER A 317 10.96 -30.56 19.17
C SER A 317 12.10 -29.67 18.67
N LEU A 318 11.76 -28.51 18.11
CA LEU A 318 12.72 -27.52 17.64
C LEU A 318 13.47 -26.87 18.82
N SER A 319 12.75 -26.45 19.86
CA SER A 319 13.34 -25.86 21.07
C SER A 319 14.32 -26.80 21.79
N LYS A 320 13.96 -28.08 21.95
CA LYS A 320 14.85 -29.08 22.55
C LYS A 320 16.12 -29.33 21.72
N PHE A 321 16.01 -29.27 20.40
CA PHE A 321 17.16 -29.39 19.52
C PHE A 321 18.07 -28.15 19.62
N GLU A 322 17.51 -26.95 19.66
CA GLU A 322 18.24 -25.70 19.89
C GLU A 322 19.00 -25.74 21.23
N ASP A 323 18.36 -26.21 22.30
CA ASP A 323 19.00 -26.35 23.62
C ASP A 323 20.21 -27.28 23.60
N VAL A 324 20.14 -28.39 22.84
CA VAL A 324 21.24 -29.34 22.72
C VAL A 324 22.39 -28.76 21.89
N ILE A 325 22.09 -28.15 20.74
CA ILE A 325 23.11 -27.60 19.81
C ILE A 325 23.78 -26.34 20.37
N PHE A 326 23.04 -25.48 21.07
CA PHE A 326 23.55 -24.22 21.63
C PHE A 326 24.07 -24.36 23.06
N SER A 327 24.06 -25.56 23.63
CA SER A 327 24.68 -25.81 24.94
C SER A 327 26.19 -25.50 24.89
N ASN A 328 26.69 -24.79 25.91
CA ASN A 328 28.11 -24.46 26.01
C ASN A 328 28.94 -25.74 26.18
N ILE A 329 29.83 -26.02 25.23
CA ILE A 329 30.87 -27.04 25.42
C ILE A 329 31.89 -26.46 26.40
N MET A 330 31.81 -26.86 27.67
CA MET A 330 32.62 -26.28 28.74
C MET A 330 34.13 -26.44 28.45
N THR A 331 34.86 -25.34 28.58
CA THR A 331 36.30 -25.21 28.25
C THR A 331 37.14 -25.07 29.52
N SER A 332 36.81 -25.83 30.56
CA SER A 332 37.55 -25.83 31.83
C SER A 332 37.56 -27.24 32.41
N GLU A 333 38.72 -27.89 32.41
CA GLU A 333 38.91 -29.26 32.93
C GLU A 333 38.67 -29.35 34.45
N ASP A 334 38.67 -28.24 35.20
CA ASP A 334 38.68 -28.27 36.67
C ASP A 334 37.32 -28.50 37.35
N LYS A 335 36.23 -28.69 36.60
CA LYS A 335 34.96 -29.21 37.14
C LYS A 335 34.28 -30.10 36.10
N ILE A 336 34.58 -31.40 36.14
CA ILE A 336 33.73 -32.43 35.56
C ILE A 336 32.78 -32.93 36.65
N PRO A 337 31.54 -32.42 36.78
CA PRO A 337 30.47 -33.21 37.36
C PRO A 337 29.82 -34.03 36.24
N SER A 338 29.87 -35.37 36.38
CA SER A 338 28.96 -36.34 35.72
C SER A 338 28.38 -35.94 34.36
N THR A 339 29.21 -35.67 33.36
CA THR A 339 28.75 -35.48 31.96
C THR A 339 28.41 -36.79 31.26
N PHE A 340 28.27 -37.89 32.01
CA PHE A 340 27.80 -39.18 31.51
C PHE A 340 26.26 -39.34 31.57
N ASP A 341 25.54 -38.42 32.23
CA ASP A 341 24.06 -38.43 32.29
C ASP A 341 23.38 -37.81 31.03
N GLY A 342 24.15 -37.20 30.12
CA GLY A 342 23.60 -36.62 28.88
C GLY A 342 23.16 -37.67 27.85
N ILE A 343 23.76 -38.87 27.88
CA ILE A 343 23.40 -39.98 26.98
C ILE A 343 22.03 -40.57 27.38
N GLU A 344 21.67 -40.53 28.67
CA GLU A 344 20.38 -41.00 29.16
C GLU A 344 19.22 -40.10 28.69
N GLN A 345 19.45 -38.79 28.59
CA GLN A 345 18.49 -37.86 27.99
C GLN A 345 18.31 -38.07 26.48
N ILE A 346 19.39 -38.40 25.75
CA ILE A 346 19.34 -38.72 24.32
C ILE A 346 18.59 -40.04 24.09
N SER A 347 18.80 -41.05 24.95
CA SER A 347 18.05 -42.32 24.93
C SER A 347 16.55 -42.12 25.17
N ASN A 348 16.18 -41.26 26.13
CA ASN A 348 14.79 -40.88 26.42
C ASN A 348 14.14 -40.09 25.26
N LEU A 349 14.92 -39.33 24.49
CA LEU A 349 14.47 -38.60 23.29
C LEU A 349 14.25 -39.54 22.09
N ILE A 350 15.13 -40.53 21.90
CA ILE A 350 14.99 -41.54 20.84
C ILE A 350 13.78 -42.46 21.11
N THR A 351 13.52 -42.82 22.36
CA THR A 351 12.36 -43.63 22.74
C THR A 351 11.04 -42.88 22.62
N SER A 352 10.99 -41.58 22.97
CA SER A 352 9.78 -40.77 22.80
C SER A 352 9.44 -40.45 21.34
N ILE A 353 10.44 -40.37 20.46
CA ILE A 353 10.23 -40.25 19.00
C ILE A 353 9.80 -41.59 18.38
N ARG A 354 10.26 -42.73 18.93
CA ARG A 354 9.87 -44.07 18.45
C ARG A 354 8.49 -44.53 18.96
N GLY A 355 8.08 -44.11 20.15
CA GLY A 355 6.77 -44.46 20.74
C GLY A 355 5.56 -43.71 20.15
N GLY A 356 5.79 -42.59 19.46
CA GLY A 356 4.70 -41.80 18.86
C GLY A 356 4.07 -42.37 17.58
N ARG A 357 4.50 -43.55 17.10
CA ARG A 357 3.95 -44.19 15.88
C ARG A 357 2.92 -45.30 16.13
N ASP A 358 2.73 -45.77 17.35
CA ASP A 358 1.82 -46.91 17.63
C ASP A 358 0.47 -46.53 18.29
N SER A 359 0.20 -45.24 18.56
CA SER A 359 -1.10 -44.81 19.15
C SER A 359 -2.14 -44.36 18.12
N SER A 360 -1.98 -44.70 16.84
CA SER A 360 -3.00 -44.50 15.80
C SER A 360 -3.45 -45.84 15.21
N LYS A 361 -3.93 -46.74 16.07
CA LYS A 361 -4.85 -47.84 15.73
C LYS A 361 -5.42 -48.44 17.01
N ASN A 362 -6.48 -47.82 17.52
CA ASN A 362 -7.71 -48.47 17.98
C ASN A 362 -8.77 -47.42 18.25
#